data_AF-A0A821XRL1-F1
#
_entry.id   AF-A0A821XRL1-F1
#
_cell.length_a   1.000
_cell.length_b   1.000
_cell.length_c   1.000
_cell.angle_alpha   90.00
_cell.angle_beta   90.00
_cell.angle_gamma   90.00
#
_symmetry.space_group_name_H-M   'P 1'
#
loop_
_entity.id
_entity.type
_entity.pdbx_description
1 polymer ?
#
loop_
_entity_poly.entity_id
_entity_poly.type
_entity_poly.pdbx_seq_one_letter_code
_entity_poly.pdbx_strand_id
1 'polypeptide(L)'
;MVIEPIITYGASVWGHAATKKYNKKLLAKTQRGFALRATRAFKNVSTYAAVALAGFVPLDLKVLESREIEGARIKGLSKHIPDVQSYYVTRKNLRAKEGGIQVERIKKAKDGKVVVGCKTER
;
A
#
# COMPACT_ATOMS: atom_id res chain seq x y z
N MET A 1 17.13 -1.68 3.99
CA MET A 1 18.03 -2.50 3.15
C MET A 1 18.06 -1.93 1.73
N VAL A 2 19.21 -1.85 1.01
CA VAL A 2 19.28 -1.18 -0.33
C VAL A 2 18.35 -1.82 -1.39
N ILE A 3 18.10 -3.13 -1.30
CA ILE A 3 17.23 -3.84 -2.25
C ILE A 3 15.73 -3.55 -2.06
N GLU A 4 15.30 -3.08 -0.87
CA GLU A 4 13.88 -2.75 -0.60
C GLU A 4 13.35 -1.70 -1.57
N PRO A 5 13.91 -0.48 -1.68
CA PRO A 5 13.39 0.55 -2.58
C PRO A 5 13.42 0.12 -4.06
N ILE A 6 14.43 -0.68 -4.46
CA ILE A 6 14.54 -1.21 -5.83
C ILE A 6 13.34 -2.11 -6.16
N ILE A 7 13.00 -3.00 -5.24
CA ILE A 7 11.90 -3.95 -5.45
C ILE A 7 10.55 -3.24 -5.28
N THR A 8 10.40 -2.37 -4.28
CA THR A 8 9.13 -1.71 -4.00
C THR A 8 8.76 -0.62 -5.00
N TYR A 9 9.72 -0.11 -5.80
CA TYR A 9 9.46 0.92 -6.82
C TYR A 9 8.28 0.57 -7.74
N GLY A 10 8.14 -0.70 -8.13
CA GLY A 10 7.05 -1.20 -8.98
C GLY A 10 5.89 -1.86 -8.25
N ALA A 11 5.87 -1.85 -6.91
CA ALA A 11 4.94 -2.66 -6.11
C ALA A 11 3.46 -2.35 -6.38
N SER A 12 3.13 -1.14 -6.83
CA SER A 12 1.76 -0.75 -7.19
C SER A 12 1.19 -1.58 -8.35
N VAL A 13 2.03 -1.94 -9.33
CA VAL A 13 1.62 -2.67 -10.53
C VAL A 13 1.65 -4.18 -10.29
N TRP A 14 2.76 -4.72 -9.77
CA TRP A 14 2.95 -6.16 -9.66
C TRP A 14 2.72 -6.73 -8.25
N GLY A 15 2.56 -5.89 -7.22
CA GLY A 15 2.52 -6.33 -5.82
C GLY A 15 1.38 -7.29 -5.47
N HIS A 16 0.31 -7.34 -6.27
CA HIS A 16 -0.71 -8.41 -6.14
C HIS A 16 -0.11 -9.81 -6.32
N ALA A 17 0.86 -9.96 -7.23
CA ALA A 17 1.53 -11.23 -7.50
C ALA A 17 2.45 -11.67 -6.35
N ALA A 18 2.84 -10.78 -5.43
CA ALA A 18 3.65 -11.13 -4.25
C ALA A 18 2.90 -12.08 -3.28
N THR A 19 1.58 -12.20 -3.40
CA THR A 19 0.78 -13.17 -2.63
C THR A 19 1.02 -14.62 -3.06
N LYS A 20 1.47 -14.84 -4.30
CA LYS A 20 1.67 -16.18 -4.87
C LYS A 20 2.86 -16.88 -4.21
N LYS A 21 2.69 -18.14 -3.80
CA LYS A 21 3.70 -18.95 -3.09
C LYS A 21 5.06 -19.00 -3.79
N TYR A 22 5.06 -19.10 -5.12
CA TYR A 22 6.28 -19.10 -5.92
C TYR A 22 7.05 -17.77 -5.79
N ASN A 23 6.35 -16.64 -5.96
CA ASN A 23 6.94 -15.30 -5.86
C ASN A 23 7.43 -15.01 -4.44
N LYS A 24 6.70 -15.44 -3.40
CA LYS A 24 7.18 -15.33 -2.01
C LYS A 24 8.51 -16.06 -1.80
N LYS A 25 8.64 -17.28 -2.31
CA LYS A 25 9.90 -18.04 -2.23
C LYS A 25 11.04 -17.35 -2.97
N LEU A 26 10.76 -16.78 -4.14
CA LEU A 26 11.74 -16.04 -4.92
C LEU A 26 12.22 -14.79 -4.16
N LEU A 27 11.30 -13.98 -3.63
CA LEU A 27 11.62 -12.80 -2.83
C LEU A 27 12.44 -13.17 -1.58
N ALA A 28 12.07 -14.23 -0.87
CA ALA A 28 12.81 -14.72 0.29
C ALA A 28 14.22 -15.21 -0.09
N LYS A 29 14.39 -15.86 -1.25
CA LYS A 29 15.71 -16.28 -1.77
C LYS A 29 16.60 -15.09 -2.08
N THR A 30 16.06 -14.04 -2.70
CA THR A 30 16.79 -12.79 -2.99
C THR A 30 17.23 -12.10 -1.70
N GLN A 31 16.32 -11.99 -0.72
CA GLN A 31 16.61 -11.37 0.57
C GLN A 31 17.64 -12.16 1.41
N ARG A 32 17.63 -13.50 1.32
CA ARG A 32 18.54 -14.38 2.07
C ARG A 32 20.01 -14.02 1.89
N GLY A 33 20.44 -13.75 0.65
CA GLY A 33 21.84 -13.45 0.36
C GLY A 33 22.33 -12.20 1.11
N PHE A 34 21.48 -11.17 1.18
CA PHE A 34 21.77 -9.96 1.95
C PHE A 34 21.74 -10.22 3.45
N ALA A 35 20.75 -10.98 3.94
CA ALA A 35 20.60 -11.29 5.37
C ALA A 35 21.80 -12.08 5.92
N LEU A 36 22.29 -13.07 5.19
CA LEU A 36 23.49 -13.84 5.58
C LEU A 36 24.75 -12.97 5.60
N ARG A 37 24.91 -12.07 4.62
CA ARG A 37 26.07 -11.17 4.56
C ARG A 37 26.03 -10.11 5.67
N ALA A 38 24.84 -9.60 6.00
CA ALA A 38 24.65 -8.62 7.06
C ALA A 38 24.97 -9.20 8.44
N THR A 39 24.55 -10.44 8.71
CA THR A 39 24.74 -11.11 10.00
C THR A 39 26.02 -11.94 10.10
N ARG A 40 26.74 -12.12 8.99
CA ARG A 40 27.88 -13.07 8.86
C ARG A 40 27.54 -14.49 9.32
N ALA A 41 26.28 -14.90 9.15
CA ALA A 41 25.79 -16.20 9.58
C ALA A 41 26.23 -17.35 8.64
N PHE A 42 26.20 -18.58 9.14
CA PHE A 42 26.51 -19.76 8.34
C PHE A 42 25.52 -19.97 7.18
N LYS A 43 26.02 -20.59 6.09
CA LYS A 43 25.22 -20.85 4.87
C LYS A 43 23.99 -21.74 5.08
N ASN A 44 23.95 -22.53 6.16
CA ASN A 44 22.89 -23.48 6.50
C ASN A 44 21.79 -22.90 7.42
N VAL A 45 21.93 -21.64 7.88
CA VAL A 45 20.91 -21.01 8.74
C VAL A 45 19.59 -20.88 7.98
N SER A 46 18.45 -21.15 8.63
CA SER A 46 17.13 -20.98 8.00
C SER A 46 16.93 -19.55 7.47
N THR A 47 16.22 -19.38 6.36
CA THR A 47 16.03 -18.04 5.74
C THR A 47 15.31 -17.08 6.68
N TYR A 48 14.25 -17.55 7.35
CA TYR A 48 13.52 -16.72 8.30
C TYR A 48 14.37 -16.37 9.52
N ALA A 49 15.20 -17.31 10.00
CA ALA A 49 16.14 -17.03 11.09
C ALA A 49 17.19 -16.00 10.67
N ALA A 50 17.77 -16.12 9.47
CA ALA A 50 18.74 -15.15 8.96
C ALA A 50 18.14 -13.74 8.81
N VAL A 51 16.90 -13.65 8.30
CA VAL A 51 16.16 -12.38 8.17
C VAL A 51 15.84 -11.78 9.53
N ALA A 52 15.40 -12.59 10.50
CA ALA A 52 15.12 -12.15 11.86
C ALA A 52 16.37 -11.66 12.59
N LEU A 53 17.48 -12.40 12.49
CA LEU A 53 18.77 -12.01 13.06
C LEU A 53 19.32 -10.73 12.41
N ALA A 54 19.04 -10.51 11.13
CA ALA A 54 19.42 -9.29 10.43
C ALA A 54 18.52 -8.08 10.79
N GLY A 55 17.42 -8.29 11.53
CA GLY A 55 16.42 -7.25 11.80
C GLY A 55 15.67 -6.78 10.55
N PHE A 56 15.61 -7.62 9.51
CA PHE A 56 14.97 -7.24 8.25
C PHE A 56 13.49 -7.61 8.25
N VAL A 57 12.67 -6.74 7.67
CA VAL A 57 11.27 -7.06 7.40
C VAL A 57 11.20 -8.01 6.21
N PRO A 58 10.42 -9.10 6.25
CA PRO A 58 10.22 -9.97 5.10
C PRO A 58 9.76 -9.19 3.86
N LEU A 59 10.45 -9.40 2.74
CA LEU A 59 10.29 -8.60 1.54
C LEU A 59 8.88 -8.73 0.92
N ASP A 60 8.22 -9.88 1.07
CA ASP A 60 6.85 -10.08 0.60
C ASP A 60 5.86 -9.18 1.34
N LEU A 61 6.03 -9.03 2.66
CA LEU A 61 5.22 -8.10 3.46
C LEU A 61 5.48 -6.66 3.06
N LYS A 62 6.75 -6.29 2.83
CA LYS A 62 7.13 -4.93 2.46
C LYS A 62 6.51 -4.49 1.13
N VAL A 63 6.48 -5.39 0.15
CA VAL A 63 5.84 -5.14 -1.16
C VAL A 63 4.34 -4.94 -1.01
N LEU A 64 3.67 -5.73 -0.17
CA LEU A 64 2.24 -5.58 0.10
C LEU A 64 1.95 -4.24 0.79
N GLU A 65 2.76 -3.86 1.77
CA GLU A 65 2.66 -2.56 2.45
C GLU A 65 2.81 -1.40 1.45
N SER A 66 3.85 -1.42 0.60
CA SER A 66 4.04 -0.36 -0.41
C SER A 66 2.88 -0.28 -1.40
N ARG A 67 2.32 -1.42 -1.82
CA ARG A 67 1.13 -1.45 -2.68
C ARG A 67 -0.08 -0.85 -1.96
N GLU A 68 -0.27 -1.14 -0.68
CA GLU A 68 -1.38 -0.61 0.10
C GLU A 68 -1.26 0.89 0.32
N ILE A 69 -0.06 1.39 0.61
CA ILE A 69 0.22 2.82 0.72
C ILE A 69 -0.09 3.53 -0.60
N GLU A 70 0.37 3.01 -1.73
CA GLU A 70 0.10 3.64 -3.03
C GLU A 70 -1.38 3.56 -3.40
N GLY A 71 -2.04 2.44 -3.10
CA GLY A 71 -3.48 2.29 -3.25
C GLY A 71 -4.28 3.27 -2.39
N ALA A 72 -3.83 3.52 -1.15
CA ALA A 72 -4.42 4.48 -0.25
C ALA A 72 -4.17 5.92 -0.71
N ARG A 73 -2.99 6.23 -1.24
CA ARG A 73 -2.67 7.53 -1.85
C ARG A 73 -3.58 7.86 -3.03
N ILE A 74 -3.82 6.88 -3.91
CA ILE A 74 -4.71 7.05 -5.08
C ILE A 74 -6.18 7.18 -4.64
N LYS A 75 -6.64 6.34 -3.71
CA LYS A 75 -8.05 6.30 -3.29
C LYS A 75 -8.40 7.33 -2.21
N GLY A 76 -7.39 7.90 -1.56
CA GLY A 76 -7.50 8.67 -0.33
C GLY A 76 -7.87 7.83 0.91
N LEU A 77 -8.09 6.51 0.78
CA LEU A 77 -8.66 5.62 1.81
C LEU A 77 -7.63 4.61 2.31
N SER A 78 -7.26 4.74 3.59
CA SER A 78 -6.45 3.74 4.29
C SER A 78 -7.35 2.72 5.00
N LYS A 79 -6.94 1.45 5.02
CA LYS A 79 -7.69 0.36 5.67
C LYS A 79 -7.51 0.34 7.20
N HIS A 80 -6.38 0.87 7.69
CA HIS A 80 -5.94 0.79 9.09
C HIS A 80 -6.22 2.05 9.92
N ILE A 81 -6.55 3.17 9.28
CA ILE A 81 -6.98 4.40 9.95
C ILE A 81 -8.32 4.84 9.34
N PRO A 82 -9.46 4.34 9.86
CA PRO A 82 -10.79 4.64 9.35
C PRO A 82 -11.21 6.10 9.60
N ASP A 83 -10.69 6.72 10.66
CA ASP A 83 -11.21 7.98 11.20
C ASP A 83 -10.77 9.22 10.41
N VAL A 84 -9.51 9.26 9.98
CA VAL A 84 -8.95 10.40 9.23
C VAL A 84 -9.60 10.55 7.84
N GLN A 85 -10.13 9.46 7.28
CA GLN A 85 -10.90 9.44 6.05
C GLN A 85 -12.22 10.22 6.14
N SER A 86 -12.91 10.12 7.28
CA SER A 86 -14.17 10.85 7.53
C SER A 86 -13.94 12.36 7.48
N TYR A 87 -12.83 12.83 8.06
CA TYR A 87 -12.48 14.25 8.09
C TYR A 87 -12.20 14.83 6.69
N TYR A 88 -11.40 14.15 5.86
CA TYR A 88 -11.08 14.66 4.51
C TYR A 88 -12.30 14.73 3.58
N VAL A 89 -13.20 13.72 3.63
CA VAL A 89 -14.44 13.71 2.86
C VAL A 89 -15.39 14.81 3.35
N THR A 90 -15.57 14.92 4.67
CA THR A 90 -16.43 15.94 5.29
C THR A 90 -15.95 17.35 4.96
N ARG A 91 -14.64 17.61 5.00
CA ARG A 91 -14.06 18.92 4.65
C ARG A 91 -14.15 19.25 3.16
N LYS A 92 -14.04 18.26 2.26
CA LYS A 92 -14.30 18.45 0.82
C LYS A 92 -15.76 18.83 0.58
N ASN A 93 -16.68 18.18 1.28
CA ASN A 93 -18.11 18.47 1.19
C ASN A 93 -18.47 19.84 1.82
N LEU A 94 -17.82 20.23 2.92
CA LEU A 94 -18.01 21.55 3.55
C LEU A 94 -17.53 22.69 2.63
N ARG A 95 -16.32 22.55 2.05
CA ARG A 95 -15.80 23.52 1.07
C ARG A 95 -16.62 23.60 -0.22
N ALA A 96 -17.21 22.49 -0.65
CA ALA A 96 -18.12 22.49 -1.80
C ALA A 96 -19.41 23.28 -1.51
N LYS A 97 -19.96 23.17 -0.27
CA LYS A 97 -21.11 23.96 0.17
C LYS A 97 -20.78 25.45 0.32
N GLU A 98 -19.61 25.81 0.83
CA GLU A 98 -19.16 27.21 0.93
C GLU A 98 -19.02 27.89 -0.44
N GLY A 99 -18.73 27.12 -1.51
CA GLY A 99 -18.71 27.61 -2.89
C GLY A 99 -20.08 27.70 -3.57
N GLY A 100 -21.19 27.60 -2.83
CA GLY A 100 -22.56 27.63 -3.37
C GLY A 100 -22.97 26.36 -4.12
N ILE A 101 -22.22 25.26 -3.99
CA ILE A 101 -22.48 23.99 -4.68
C ILE A 101 -22.96 22.94 -3.65
N GLN A 102 -24.27 22.72 -3.61
CA GLN A 102 -24.88 21.65 -2.81
C GLN A 102 -24.73 20.30 -3.55
N VAL A 103 -24.05 19.34 -2.92
CA VAL A 103 -23.95 17.96 -3.42
C VAL A 103 -25.18 17.17 -2.97
N GLU A 104 -26.07 16.81 -3.90
CA GLU A 104 -27.32 16.10 -3.58
C GLU A 104 -27.15 14.57 -3.55
N ARG A 105 -26.30 14.01 -4.43
CA ARG A 105 -26.24 12.55 -4.59
C ARG A 105 -24.86 12.07 -5.02
N ILE A 106 -24.28 11.20 -4.22
CA ILE A 106 -23.01 10.51 -4.52
C ILE A 106 -23.34 9.05 -4.82
N LYS A 107 -23.01 8.58 -6.03
CA LYS A 107 -23.17 7.17 -6.43
C LYS A 107 -21.82 6.59 -6.86
N LYS A 108 -21.54 5.35 -6.48
CA LYS A 108 -20.43 4.56 -7.06
C LYS A 108 -20.92 3.81 -8.29
N ALA A 109 -20.28 4.05 -9.43
CA ALA A 109 -20.48 3.26 -10.65
C ALA A 109 -19.81 1.89 -10.54
N LYS A 110 -20.24 0.93 -11.36
CA LYS A 110 -19.67 -0.43 -11.41
C LYS A 110 -18.16 -0.45 -11.70
N ASP A 111 -17.65 0.59 -12.37
CA ASP A 111 -16.22 0.77 -12.70
C ASP A 111 -15.39 1.39 -11.57
N GLY A 112 -15.97 1.57 -10.37
CA GLY A 112 -15.30 2.19 -9.23
C GLY A 112 -15.22 3.72 -9.28
N LYS A 113 -15.71 4.36 -10.35
CA LYS A 113 -15.83 5.82 -10.47
C LYS A 113 -16.93 6.34 -9.54
N VAL A 114 -16.68 7.48 -8.90
CA VAL A 114 -17.67 8.18 -8.06
C VAL A 114 -18.33 9.26 -8.91
N VAL A 115 -19.63 9.15 -9.13
CA VAL A 115 -20.45 10.15 -9.84
C VAL A 115 -21.15 11.01 -8.81
N VAL A 116 -20.97 12.33 -8.91
CA VAL A 116 -21.49 13.31 -7.97
C VAL A 116 -22.47 14.22 -8.71
N GLY A 117 -23.73 14.23 -8.28
CA GLY A 117 -24.73 15.19 -8.73
C GLY A 117 -24.69 16.44 -7.86
N CYS A 118 -24.48 17.60 -8.47
CA CYS A 118 -24.38 18.90 -7.80
C CYS A 118 -25.47 19.86 -8.29
N LYS A 119 -26.01 20.67 -7.38
CA LYS A 119 -26.81 21.86 -7.69
C LYS A 119 -26.06 23.10 -7.21
N THR A 120 -26.09 24.15 -8.02
CA THR A 120 -25.59 25.47 -7.65
C THR A 120 -26.76 26.29 -7.12
N GLU A 121 -26.67 26.79 -5.89
CA GLU A 121 -27.61 27.77 -5.37
C GLU A 121 -27.35 29.10 -6.09
N ARG A 122 -28.38 29.65 -6.74
CA ARG A 122 -28.35 30.88 -7.54
C ARG A 122 -29.10 31.98 -6.81
#